data_AF-A0A954N5F7-F1
#
_entry.id   AF-A0A954N5F7-F1
#
_cell.length_a   1.000
_cell.length_b   1.000
_cell.length_c   1.000
_cell.angle_alpha   90.00
_cell.angle_beta   90.00
_cell.angle_gamma   90.00
#
_symmetry.space_group_name_H-M   'P 1'
#
loop_
_entity.id
_entity.type
_entity.pdbx_description
1 polymer ?
#
loop_
_entity_poly.entity_id
_entity_poly.type
_entity_poly.pdbx_seq_one_letter_code
_entity_poly.pdbx_strand_id
1 'polypeptide(L)'
;MRPLLLLLLLSTPLFADEETIPGSRPTNQIIVSPKGPDDGGDFGPKTPGTKTSGLQEAFDAAKRHAKDLYVAGGSWTADKTTPVVYNLHETLHVPWMQNFRFDSGHAVLNYVGKTGDAVVIDSQMSCSYRFGLIVSLSDGAVVRLTPATEGPDRFRVITSTEFVFNALVGGGGAWPGGEPYNSTLDQKRRWMGVGLHLDGRPGPIDANKITVFETVGCETGLLLTGGISRNTIEETNIHLCRHHLRIGDEQDAIPCDNRIEAFVDSQGIQHSSGATIFGVRNMLTLSSRPGMTQYDLRFGPSAS
;
A
#
# COMPACT_ATOMS: atom_id res chain seq x y z
N MET A 1 17.62 42.95 46.19
CA MET A 1 16.96 41.85 45.48
C MET A 1 17.46 41.84 44.04
N ARG A 2 18.26 40.84 43.67
CA ARG A 2 18.80 40.63 42.31
C ARG A 2 18.11 39.39 41.73
N PRO A 3 17.68 39.36 40.46
CA PRO A 3 17.10 38.16 39.88
C PRO A 3 18.23 37.19 39.52
N LEU A 4 18.04 35.93 39.92
CA LEU A 4 18.90 34.80 39.58
C LEU A 4 18.55 34.38 38.15
N LEU A 5 19.48 34.58 37.21
CA LEU A 5 19.35 34.12 35.84
C LEU A 5 19.74 32.63 35.81
N LEU A 6 18.74 31.75 35.66
CA LEU A 6 18.94 30.31 35.55
C LEU A 6 19.33 29.99 34.09
N LEU A 7 20.62 29.74 33.86
CA LEU A 7 21.15 29.32 32.56
C LEU A 7 20.87 27.82 32.38
N LEU A 8 19.85 27.47 31.57
CA LEU A 8 19.63 26.10 31.14
C LEU A 8 20.68 25.72 30.09
N LEU A 9 21.67 24.93 30.49
CA LEU A 9 22.57 24.22 29.58
C LEU A 9 21.78 23.10 28.90
N LEU A 10 21.32 23.35 27.68
CA LEU A 10 20.84 22.31 26.78
C LEU A 10 22.06 21.52 26.31
N SER A 11 22.27 20.33 26.88
CA SER A 11 23.21 19.35 26.38
C SER A 11 22.70 18.85 25.02
N THR A 12 23.37 19.27 23.94
CA THR A 12 23.23 18.63 22.63
C THR A 12 23.68 17.16 22.75
N PRO A 13 22.90 16.18 22.27
CA PRO A 13 23.40 14.82 22.20
C PRO A 13 24.60 14.78 21.24
N LEU A 14 25.73 14.25 21.73
CA LEU A 14 26.83 13.81 20.87
C LEU A 14 26.26 12.71 19.98
N PHE A 15 26.01 13.03 18.71
CA PHE A 15 25.85 12.00 17.69
C PHE A 15 27.22 11.33 17.53
N ALA A 16 27.29 10.04 17.83
CA ALA A 16 28.47 9.24 17.55
C ALA A 16 28.73 9.27 16.04
N ASP A 17 29.97 9.56 15.66
CA ASP A 17 30.43 9.48 14.27
C ASP A 17 30.21 8.06 13.75
N GLU A 18 29.27 7.91 12.84
CA GLU A 18 28.95 6.65 12.18
C GLU A 18 30.06 6.33 11.18
N GLU A 19 30.59 5.12 11.26
CA GLU A 19 31.65 4.61 10.39
C GLU A 19 31.15 4.66 8.92
N THR A 20 31.61 5.65 8.17
CA THR A 20 31.29 5.77 6.75
C THR A 20 31.95 4.62 6.01
N ILE A 21 31.15 3.77 5.35
CA ILE A 21 31.66 2.69 4.50
C ILE A 21 32.55 3.35 3.43
N PRO A 22 33.86 3.02 3.37
CA PRO A 22 34.78 3.67 2.44
C PRO A 22 34.32 3.47 0.99
N GLY A 23 33.90 4.55 0.33
CA GLY A 23 33.55 4.56 -1.10
C GLY A 23 32.08 4.84 -1.43
N SER A 24 31.17 4.97 -0.46
CA SER A 24 29.80 5.40 -0.78
C SER A 24 29.79 6.91 -1.10
N ARG A 25 29.26 7.27 -2.28
CA ARG A 25 28.96 8.68 -2.55
C ARG A 25 27.79 9.06 -1.65
N PRO A 26 27.82 10.20 -0.95
CA PRO A 26 26.66 10.65 -0.19
C PRO A 26 25.49 10.89 -1.15
N THR A 27 24.55 9.95 -1.16
CA THR A 27 23.26 10.08 -1.83
C THR A 27 22.22 10.51 -0.80
N ASN A 28 21.28 11.36 -1.23
CA ASN A 28 20.07 11.69 -0.45
C ASN A 28 19.02 10.56 -0.48
N GLN A 29 19.46 9.33 -0.77
CA GLN A 29 18.60 8.17 -0.98
C GLN A 29 19.19 6.99 -0.24
N ILE A 30 18.30 6.19 0.34
CA ILE A 30 18.56 4.82 0.77
C ILE A 30 18.19 3.90 -0.38
N ILE A 31 19.03 2.90 -0.64
CA ILE A 31 18.85 1.94 -1.72
C ILE A 31 18.66 0.54 -1.15
N VAL A 32 17.54 -0.09 -1.51
CA VAL A 32 17.30 -1.53 -1.30
C VAL A 32 17.63 -2.26 -2.60
N SER A 33 18.53 -3.25 -2.55
CA SER A 33 19.02 -3.99 -3.71
C SER A 33 18.85 -5.51 -3.56
N PRO A 34 18.89 -6.28 -4.67
CA PRO A 34 18.58 -7.72 -4.64
C PRO A 34 19.54 -8.56 -3.81
N LYS A 35 20.78 -8.10 -3.59
CA LYS A 35 21.75 -8.76 -2.70
C LYS A 35 22.24 -7.83 -1.59
N GLY A 36 21.58 -6.68 -1.36
CA GLY A 36 22.03 -5.73 -0.36
C GLY A 36 22.08 -6.35 1.04
N PRO A 37 23.13 -6.05 1.83
CA PRO A 37 24.19 -5.07 1.52
C PRO A 37 25.37 -5.60 0.66
N ASP A 38 25.41 -6.90 0.32
CA ASP A 38 26.56 -7.54 -0.32
C ASP A 38 26.88 -7.02 -1.75
N ASP A 39 25.93 -6.38 -2.43
CA ASP A 39 26.10 -5.78 -3.76
C ASP A 39 26.27 -4.25 -3.75
N GLY A 40 26.46 -3.66 -2.57
CA GLY A 40 26.68 -2.22 -2.40
C GLY A 40 25.41 -1.38 -2.25
N GLY A 41 24.22 -1.99 -2.26
CA GLY A 41 23.02 -1.32 -1.72
C GLY A 41 23.08 -1.21 -0.20
N ASP A 42 22.30 -0.29 0.37
CA ASP A 42 22.27 -0.07 1.83
C ASP A 42 21.55 -1.22 2.55
N PHE A 43 20.47 -1.73 1.93
CA PHE A 43 19.63 -2.79 2.47
C PHE A 43 19.21 -3.78 1.37
N GLY A 44 18.64 -4.91 1.77
CA GLY A 44 18.21 -5.98 0.87
C GLY A 44 18.01 -7.33 1.58
N PRO A 45 17.80 -8.43 0.84
CA PRO A 45 17.61 -9.77 1.41
C PRO A 45 18.77 -10.29 2.25
N LYS A 46 19.96 -9.68 2.17
CA LYS A 46 21.14 -10.02 2.98
C LYS A 46 21.31 -9.12 4.20
N THR A 47 20.40 -8.17 4.42
CA THR A 47 20.34 -7.38 5.66
C THR A 47 20.21 -8.32 6.85
N PRO A 48 21.13 -8.29 7.84
CA PRO A 48 21.10 -9.21 8.96
C PRO A 48 19.77 -9.17 9.72
N GLY A 49 19.14 -10.34 9.90
CA GLY A 49 17.93 -10.49 10.70
C GLY A 49 16.63 -10.02 10.05
N THR A 50 16.67 -9.48 8.82
CA THR A 50 15.47 -8.99 8.15
C THR A 50 14.45 -10.10 7.89
N LYS A 51 13.18 -9.75 8.00
CA LYS A 51 12.05 -10.58 7.59
C LYS A 51 11.29 -9.99 6.41
N THR A 52 11.68 -8.80 5.96
CA THR A 52 11.03 -8.06 4.86
C THR A 52 12.00 -7.80 3.73
N SER A 53 13.00 -8.66 3.55
CA SER A 53 14.05 -8.49 2.54
C SER A 53 14.76 -7.12 2.60
N GLY A 54 14.98 -6.59 3.80
CA GLY A 54 15.63 -5.30 4.06
C GLY A 54 14.71 -4.07 3.96
N LEU A 55 13.44 -4.24 3.56
CA LEU A 55 12.53 -3.12 3.31
C LEU A 55 12.11 -2.40 4.59
N GLN A 56 11.75 -3.11 5.66
CA GLN A 56 11.38 -2.49 6.93
C GLN A 56 12.54 -1.68 7.48
N GLU A 57 13.74 -2.27 7.49
CA GLU A 57 14.95 -1.60 7.95
C GLU A 57 15.26 -0.35 7.12
N ALA A 58 15.06 -0.42 5.80
CA ALA A 58 15.25 0.72 4.91
C ALA A 58 14.24 1.85 5.15
N PHE A 59 12.95 1.54 5.39
CA PHE A 59 11.97 2.55 5.77
C PHE A 59 12.29 3.21 7.11
N ASP A 60 12.71 2.41 8.11
CA ASP A 60 13.09 2.92 9.42
C ASP A 60 14.32 3.83 9.34
N ALA A 61 15.32 3.45 8.53
CA ALA A 61 16.48 4.26 8.26
C ALA A 61 16.11 5.53 7.48
N ALA A 62 15.24 5.44 6.48
CA ALA A 62 14.80 6.58 5.67
C ALA A 62 14.12 7.63 6.55
N LYS A 63 13.24 7.18 7.46
CA LYS A 63 12.61 8.05 8.46
C LYS A 63 13.64 8.69 9.38
N ARG A 64 14.54 7.90 9.94
CA ARG A 64 15.54 8.35 10.92
C ARG A 64 16.49 9.39 10.35
N HIS A 65 16.89 9.21 9.10
CA HIS A 65 17.89 10.05 8.43
C HIS A 65 17.28 11.07 7.47
N ALA A 66 15.95 11.17 7.40
CA ALA A 66 15.21 12.04 6.48
C ALA A 66 15.69 11.90 5.02
N LYS A 67 15.76 10.67 4.53
CA LYS A 67 16.17 10.34 3.16
C LYS A 67 15.01 9.73 2.38
N ASP A 68 15.03 9.91 1.07
CA ASP A 68 14.15 9.18 0.16
C ASP A 68 14.56 7.70 0.08
N LEU A 69 13.65 6.84 -0.37
CA LEU A 69 13.88 5.40 -0.51
C LEU A 69 13.69 4.95 -1.96
N TYR A 70 14.70 4.28 -2.49
CA TYR A 70 14.65 3.60 -3.78
C TYR A 70 14.84 2.10 -3.61
N VAL A 71 14.03 1.30 -4.29
CA VAL A 71 14.21 -0.15 -4.38
C VAL A 71 14.57 -0.51 -5.82
N ALA A 72 15.64 -1.26 -5.99
CA ALA A 72 16.02 -1.80 -7.28
C ALA A 72 15.02 -2.88 -7.71
N GLY A 73 14.30 -2.62 -8.81
CA GLY A 73 13.30 -3.52 -9.40
C GLY A 73 13.41 -3.62 -10.92
N GLY A 74 12.39 -4.18 -11.57
CA GLY A 74 12.30 -4.23 -13.04
C GLY A 74 13.52 -4.92 -13.70
N SER A 75 14.06 -4.29 -14.73
CA SER A 75 15.22 -4.79 -15.51
C SER A 75 16.59 -4.52 -14.88
N TRP A 76 16.66 -4.30 -13.56
CA TRP A 76 17.92 -4.03 -12.85
C TRP A 76 18.96 -5.14 -13.05
N THR A 77 18.51 -6.38 -13.24
CA THR A 77 19.37 -7.48 -13.63
C THR A 77 19.53 -7.51 -15.14
N ALA A 78 20.65 -6.95 -15.64
CA ALA A 78 21.05 -7.10 -17.03
C ALA A 78 20.94 -8.58 -17.45
N ASP A 79 20.39 -8.82 -18.64
CA ASP A 79 20.23 -10.14 -19.26
C ASP A 79 19.33 -11.14 -18.50
N LYS A 80 18.53 -10.67 -17.54
CA LYS A 80 17.49 -11.50 -16.91
C LYS A 80 16.11 -10.90 -17.17
N THR A 81 15.21 -11.75 -17.62
CA THR A 81 13.79 -11.42 -17.85
C THR A 81 12.91 -11.67 -16.63
N THR A 82 13.46 -12.30 -15.59
CA THR A 82 12.74 -12.58 -14.34
C THR A 82 12.63 -11.31 -13.50
N PRO A 83 11.45 -11.00 -12.95
CA PRO A 83 11.29 -9.84 -12.08
C PRO A 83 12.13 -9.97 -10.81
N VAL A 84 12.57 -8.84 -10.25
CA VAL A 84 13.16 -8.79 -8.92
C VAL A 84 12.04 -8.95 -7.88
N VAL A 85 12.17 -9.97 -7.03
CA VAL A 85 11.19 -10.30 -5.99
C VAL A 85 11.81 -10.10 -4.61
N TYR A 86 11.13 -9.30 -3.78
CA TYR A 86 11.43 -9.13 -2.35
C TYR A 86 10.34 -9.85 -1.55
N ASN A 87 10.73 -10.87 -0.78
CA ASN A 87 9.79 -11.63 0.03
C ASN A 87 9.55 -10.94 1.38
N LEU A 88 8.28 -10.83 1.76
CA LEU A 88 7.82 -10.28 3.03
C LEU A 88 7.29 -11.44 3.89
N HIS A 89 8.05 -11.86 4.90
CA HIS A 89 7.67 -12.91 5.84
C HIS A 89 6.79 -12.39 7.00
N GLU A 90 6.71 -11.07 7.14
CA GLU A 90 5.79 -10.35 8.03
C GLU A 90 5.32 -9.08 7.33
N THR A 91 4.29 -8.44 7.89
CA THR A 91 3.72 -7.21 7.32
C THR A 91 4.80 -6.14 7.20
N LEU A 92 4.90 -5.51 6.02
CA LEU A 92 5.74 -4.34 5.83
C LEU A 92 4.98 -3.11 6.35
N HIS A 93 5.51 -2.47 7.39
CA HIS A 93 4.94 -1.27 7.98
C HIS A 93 5.69 -0.03 7.49
N VAL A 94 5.07 0.73 6.59
CA VAL A 94 5.57 2.05 6.22
C VAL A 94 5.16 3.02 7.34
N PRO A 95 6.13 3.57 8.08
CA PRO A 95 5.82 4.42 9.22
C PRO A 95 5.27 5.78 8.76
N TRP A 96 4.84 6.59 9.71
CA TRP A 96 4.54 8.00 9.42
C TRP A 96 5.73 8.69 8.74
N MET A 97 5.47 9.37 7.62
CA MET A 97 6.44 10.15 6.85
C MET A 97 5.84 11.49 6.40
N GLN A 98 6.72 12.48 6.18
CA GLN A 98 6.38 13.76 5.57
C GLN A 98 7.45 14.21 4.59
N ASN A 99 7.06 14.79 3.45
CA ASN A 99 7.96 15.25 2.39
C ASN A 99 8.88 14.13 1.88
N PHE A 100 8.35 12.91 1.75
CA PHE A 100 9.12 11.71 1.47
C PHE A 100 8.75 11.12 0.11
N ARG A 101 9.76 10.61 -0.61
CA ARG A 101 9.57 9.86 -1.85
C ARG A 101 10.01 8.41 -1.70
N PHE A 102 9.14 7.52 -2.18
CA PHE A 102 9.43 6.10 -2.33
C PHE A 102 9.21 5.68 -3.79
N ASP A 103 10.19 4.96 -4.35
CA ASP A 103 10.07 4.32 -5.66
C ASP A 103 10.60 2.89 -5.59
N SER A 104 9.72 1.92 -5.84
CA SER A 104 10.05 0.50 -5.78
C SER A 104 10.77 -0.03 -7.02
N GLY A 105 11.01 0.81 -8.03
CA GLY A 105 11.65 0.40 -9.28
C GLY A 105 10.86 -0.67 -10.05
N HIS A 106 9.54 -0.76 -9.83
CA HIS A 106 8.69 -1.84 -10.37
C HIS A 106 9.07 -3.25 -9.86
N ALA A 107 9.63 -3.37 -8.65
CA ALA A 107 9.86 -4.67 -8.02
C ALA A 107 8.54 -5.39 -7.66
N VAL A 108 8.65 -6.70 -7.42
CA VAL A 108 7.57 -7.51 -6.85
C VAL A 108 7.78 -7.62 -5.35
N LEU A 109 6.81 -7.16 -4.56
CA LEU A 109 6.74 -7.39 -3.13
C LEU A 109 5.81 -8.59 -2.88
N ASN A 110 6.39 -9.71 -2.46
CA ASN A 110 5.67 -10.97 -2.29
C ASN A 110 5.47 -11.28 -0.81
N TYR A 111 4.26 -11.08 -0.29
CA TYR A 111 3.91 -11.44 1.06
C TYR A 111 3.63 -12.94 1.17
N VAL A 112 4.45 -13.62 1.96
CA VAL A 112 4.37 -15.08 2.13
C VAL A 112 3.55 -15.49 3.36
N GLY A 113 3.12 -14.51 4.17
CA GLY A 113 2.22 -14.76 5.29
C GLY A 113 0.84 -15.21 4.81
N LYS A 114 0.19 -16.07 5.61
CA LYS A 114 -1.17 -16.58 5.30
C LYS A 114 -2.28 -15.75 5.92
N THR A 115 -1.93 -14.85 6.84
CA THR A 115 -2.88 -14.01 7.59
C THR A 115 -2.36 -12.59 7.70
N GLY A 116 -3.26 -11.64 7.87
CA GLY A 116 -2.92 -10.23 8.08
C GLY A 116 -2.58 -9.48 6.80
N ASP A 117 -2.31 -8.19 6.91
CA ASP A 117 -2.04 -7.31 5.76
C ASP A 117 -0.61 -7.51 5.24
N ALA A 118 -0.39 -7.36 3.93
CA ALA A 118 0.94 -7.44 3.34
C ALA A 118 1.74 -6.15 3.53
N VAL A 119 1.13 -5.00 3.17
CA VAL A 119 1.71 -3.67 3.37
C VAL A 119 0.72 -2.79 4.12
N VAL A 120 1.17 -2.18 5.22
CA VAL A 120 0.41 -1.17 5.98
C VAL A 120 1.14 0.16 5.87
N ILE A 121 0.46 1.15 5.31
CA ILE A 121 0.97 2.52 5.21
C ILE A 121 0.27 3.36 6.28
N ASP A 122 1.06 3.76 7.27
CA ASP A 122 0.58 4.53 8.41
C ASP A 122 0.88 6.01 8.23
N SER A 123 -0.16 6.84 8.18
CA SER A 123 -0.14 8.31 8.28
C SER A 123 0.88 9.04 7.40
N GLN A 124 0.43 9.82 6.43
CA GLN A 124 1.29 10.39 5.38
C GLN A 124 0.93 11.84 5.11
N MET A 125 1.95 12.68 4.89
CA MET A 125 1.73 14.08 4.54
C MET A 125 2.72 14.53 3.46
N SER A 126 2.20 14.97 2.32
CA SER A 126 3.05 15.50 1.23
C SER A 126 4.07 14.47 0.73
N CYS A 127 3.66 13.21 0.58
CA CYS A 127 4.52 12.11 0.13
C CYS A 127 4.23 11.71 -1.33
N SER A 128 5.13 10.95 -1.93
CA SER A 128 4.93 10.30 -3.24
C SER A 128 5.43 8.86 -3.20
N TYR A 129 4.53 7.91 -3.47
CA TYR A 129 4.80 6.48 -3.44
C TYR A 129 4.56 5.85 -4.81
N ARG A 130 5.54 5.10 -5.31
CA ARG A 130 5.41 4.28 -6.51
C ARG A 130 5.77 2.83 -6.24
N PHE A 131 4.75 1.98 -6.17
CA PHE A 131 4.86 0.54 -6.01
C PHE A 131 4.77 -0.19 -7.36
N GLY A 132 5.55 -1.25 -7.50
CA GLY A 132 5.41 -2.25 -8.54
C GLY A 132 4.24 -3.17 -8.23
N LEU A 133 4.52 -4.47 -8.27
CA LEU A 133 3.53 -5.51 -7.98
C LEU A 133 3.57 -5.82 -6.47
N ILE A 134 2.42 -5.86 -5.81
CA ILE A 134 2.31 -6.37 -4.44
C ILE A 134 1.39 -7.59 -4.47
N VAL A 135 1.90 -8.72 -3.99
CA VAL A 135 1.20 -10.01 -4.00
C VAL A 135 0.97 -10.47 -2.58
N SER A 136 -0.26 -10.87 -2.26
CA SER A 136 -0.62 -11.48 -0.99
C SER A 136 -1.67 -12.56 -1.18
N LEU A 137 -1.44 -13.73 -0.60
CA LEU A 137 -2.46 -14.79 -0.51
C LEU A 137 -3.10 -14.86 0.89
N SER A 138 -2.98 -13.79 1.68
CA SER A 138 -3.52 -13.72 3.04
C SER A 138 -5.01 -13.37 3.09
N ASP A 139 -5.58 -13.43 4.29
CA ASP A 139 -6.95 -12.97 4.56
C ASP A 139 -7.06 -11.46 4.85
N GLY A 140 -5.94 -10.75 4.92
CA GLY A 140 -5.88 -9.29 5.10
C GLY A 140 -5.85 -8.52 3.78
N ALA A 141 -5.53 -7.24 3.87
CA ALA A 141 -5.35 -6.38 2.71
C ALA A 141 -3.98 -6.60 2.04
N VAL A 142 -3.92 -6.56 0.71
CA VAL A 142 -2.65 -6.44 -0.02
C VAL A 142 -1.99 -5.11 0.36
N VAL A 143 -2.77 -4.02 0.34
CA VAL A 143 -2.36 -2.73 0.88
C VAL A 143 -3.45 -2.17 1.78
N ARG A 144 -3.09 -1.80 3.01
CA ARG A 144 -3.94 -1.00 3.89
C ARG A 144 -3.34 0.38 4.09
N LEU A 145 -4.13 1.42 3.80
CA LEU A 145 -3.85 2.78 4.23
C LEU A 145 -4.59 3.01 5.54
N THR A 146 -3.89 3.30 6.63
CA THR A 146 -4.53 3.52 7.93
C THR A 146 -3.75 4.51 8.79
N PRO A 147 -4.26 5.73 9.02
CA PRO A 147 -3.56 6.74 9.80
C PRO A 147 -3.67 6.43 11.31
N ALA A 148 -2.72 5.69 11.85
CA ALA A 148 -2.69 5.25 13.25
C ALA A 148 -1.75 6.08 14.14
N THR A 149 -0.67 6.63 13.58
CA THR A 149 0.36 7.37 14.33
C THR A 149 0.33 8.87 14.07
N GLU A 150 0.46 9.68 15.13
CA GLU A 150 0.59 11.13 15.01
C GLU A 150 1.99 11.54 14.49
N GLY A 151 2.02 12.50 13.57
CA GLY A 151 3.24 13.20 13.17
C GLY A 151 3.76 14.17 14.24
N PRO A 152 4.91 14.83 14.01
CA PRO A 152 5.46 15.87 14.88
C PRO A 152 4.54 17.07 15.09
N ASP A 153 3.65 17.33 14.11
CA ASP A 153 2.60 18.35 14.16
C ASP A 153 1.30 17.86 14.81
N ARG A 154 1.30 16.63 15.34
CA ARG A 154 0.17 15.92 15.95
C ARG A 154 -0.98 15.59 14.99
N PHE A 155 -0.75 15.68 13.69
CA PHE A 155 -1.72 15.17 12.73
C PHE A 155 -1.59 13.66 12.58
N ARG A 156 -2.70 12.97 12.81
CA ARG A 156 -2.90 11.56 12.47
C ARG A 156 -3.79 11.48 11.24
N VAL A 157 -3.17 11.52 10.06
CA VAL A 157 -3.86 11.71 8.77
C VAL A 157 -3.05 11.08 7.64
N ILE A 158 -3.72 10.67 6.57
CA ILE A 158 -3.10 10.49 5.24
C ILE A 158 -3.64 11.59 4.34
N THR A 159 -2.82 12.57 3.97
CA THR A 159 -3.25 13.70 3.15
C THR A 159 -2.19 14.19 2.19
N SER A 160 -2.64 14.84 1.10
CA SER A 160 -1.78 15.50 0.12
C SER A 160 -0.70 14.56 -0.42
N THR A 161 -1.02 13.27 -0.53
CA THR A 161 -0.08 12.22 -0.91
C THR A 161 -0.52 11.59 -2.22
N GLU A 162 0.45 11.29 -3.09
CA GLU A 162 0.23 10.48 -4.29
C GLU A 162 0.67 9.03 -4.05
N PHE A 163 -0.20 8.09 -4.37
CA PHE A 163 0.09 6.67 -4.37
C PHE A 163 -0.14 6.10 -5.77
N VAL A 164 0.85 5.40 -6.30
CA VAL A 164 0.76 4.69 -7.58
C VAL A 164 1.14 3.23 -7.36
N PHE A 165 0.26 2.32 -7.75
CA PHE A 165 0.46 0.88 -7.68
C PHE A 165 0.32 0.28 -9.07
N ASN A 166 1.32 -0.50 -9.52
CA ASN A 166 1.18 -1.24 -10.77
C ASN A 166 0.12 -2.34 -10.64
N ALA A 167 0.17 -3.14 -9.58
CA ALA A 167 -0.87 -4.11 -9.36
C ALA A 167 -0.93 -4.60 -7.91
N LEU A 168 -2.14 -4.89 -7.45
CA LEU A 168 -2.47 -5.47 -6.16
C LEU A 168 -3.10 -6.84 -6.39
N VAL A 169 -2.36 -7.90 -6.04
CA VAL A 169 -2.73 -9.28 -6.35
C VAL A 169 -3.07 -10.04 -5.08
N GLY A 170 -4.35 -10.38 -4.92
CA GLY A 170 -4.89 -11.19 -3.84
C GLY A 170 -4.87 -12.69 -4.12
N GLY A 171 -5.20 -13.48 -3.08
CA GLY A 171 -5.21 -14.95 -3.12
C GLY A 171 -6.53 -15.62 -3.46
N GLY A 172 -7.39 -14.94 -4.21
CA GLY A 172 -8.66 -15.44 -4.69
C GLY A 172 -8.52 -16.64 -5.64
N GLY A 173 -9.66 -17.26 -5.96
CA GLY A 173 -9.71 -18.54 -6.69
C GLY A 173 -9.07 -18.55 -8.07
N ALA A 174 -8.63 -17.41 -8.60
CA ALA A 174 -7.94 -17.30 -9.88
C ALA A 174 -6.53 -17.93 -9.91
N TRP A 175 -5.88 -18.12 -8.76
CA TRP A 175 -4.52 -18.70 -8.69
C TRP A 175 -4.42 -19.84 -7.67
N PRO A 176 -4.86 -21.05 -8.04
CA PRO A 176 -4.90 -22.19 -7.12
C PRO A 176 -3.52 -22.67 -6.64
N GLY A 177 -2.43 -22.32 -7.33
CA GLY A 177 -1.07 -22.72 -6.91
C GLY A 177 -0.25 -21.60 -6.25
N GLY A 178 -0.67 -20.34 -6.35
CA GLY A 178 0.23 -19.19 -6.11
C GLY A 178 1.38 -19.07 -7.12
N GLU A 179 1.45 -19.98 -8.10
CA GLU A 179 2.44 -19.96 -9.17
C GLU A 179 2.01 -18.95 -10.23
N PRO A 180 2.91 -18.04 -10.65
CA PRO A 180 2.72 -17.27 -11.88
C PRO A 180 2.40 -18.24 -13.03
N TYR A 181 1.50 -17.87 -13.93
CA TYR A 181 1.12 -18.66 -15.13
C TYR A 181 0.13 -19.84 -14.94
N ASN A 182 -0.28 -20.18 -13.71
CA ASN A 182 -1.41 -21.10 -13.51
C ASN A 182 -2.73 -20.33 -13.26
N SER A 183 -3.32 -19.81 -14.34
CA SER A 183 -4.49 -18.93 -14.34
C SER A 183 -5.84 -19.65 -14.42
N THR A 184 -5.90 -20.95 -14.11
CA THR A 184 -7.17 -21.67 -14.14
C THR A 184 -8.00 -21.25 -12.93
N LEU A 185 -9.12 -20.58 -13.20
CA LEU A 185 -10.09 -20.19 -12.18
C LEU A 185 -10.61 -21.43 -11.44
N ASP A 186 -10.26 -21.55 -10.17
CA ASP A 186 -10.83 -22.52 -9.25
C ASP A 186 -12.01 -21.91 -8.51
N GLN A 187 -13.22 -22.15 -9.02
CA GLN A 187 -14.46 -21.68 -8.40
C GLN A 187 -14.72 -22.27 -7.01
N LYS A 188 -14.04 -23.35 -6.63
CA LYS A 188 -14.18 -23.98 -5.30
C LYS A 188 -13.30 -23.30 -4.26
N ARG A 189 -12.33 -22.48 -4.67
CA ARG A 189 -11.49 -21.75 -3.73
C ARG A 189 -12.25 -20.61 -3.08
N ARG A 190 -11.95 -20.43 -1.79
CA ARG A 190 -12.41 -19.27 -1.04
C ARG A 190 -11.69 -18.03 -1.57
N TRP A 191 -12.48 -17.01 -1.91
CA TRP A 191 -12.01 -15.66 -2.16
C TRP A 191 -11.69 -15.01 -0.82
N MET A 192 -10.52 -14.39 -0.71
CA MET A 192 -10.01 -13.84 0.54
C MET A 192 -9.32 -12.49 0.31
N GLY A 193 -9.19 -11.74 1.40
CA GLY A 193 -8.43 -10.51 1.43
C GLY A 193 -9.06 -9.34 0.68
N VAL A 194 -8.41 -8.20 0.84
CA VAL A 194 -8.78 -6.95 0.18
C VAL A 194 -7.63 -6.50 -0.70
N GLY A 195 -7.86 -6.01 -1.92
CA GLY A 195 -6.79 -5.43 -2.75
C GLY A 195 -6.27 -4.16 -2.09
N LEU A 196 -7.08 -3.11 -2.14
CA LEU A 196 -6.81 -1.82 -1.50
C LEU A 196 -7.84 -1.53 -0.41
N HIS A 197 -7.39 -1.37 0.82
CA HIS A 197 -8.22 -0.98 1.96
C HIS A 197 -7.83 0.41 2.47
N LEU A 198 -8.74 1.37 2.30
CA LEU A 198 -8.66 2.70 2.91
C LEU A 198 -9.40 2.66 4.25
N ASP A 199 -8.65 2.53 5.34
CA ASP A 199 -9.17 2.44 6.70
C ASP A 199 -8.98 3.74 7.48
N GLY A 200 -9.95 4.64 7.32
CA GLY A 200 -9.99 5.95 7.96
C GLY A 200 -10.68 5.94 9.32
N ARG A 201 -10.85 4.78 9.96
CA ARG A 201 -11.44 4.71 11.31
C ARG A 201 -10.52 5.32 12.38
N PRO A 202 -9.19 5.11 12.36
CA PRO A 202 -8.32 5.72 13.34
C PRO A 202 -8.07 7.23 13.10
N GLY A 203 -8.11 7.67 11.84
CA GLY A 203 -7.95 9.07 11.45
C GLY A 203 -8.32 9.30 9.98
N PRO A 204 -8.43 10.55 9.52
CA PRO A 204 -8.86 10.85 8.17
C PRO A 204 -7.85 10.41 7.09
N ILE A 205 -8.38 9.92 5.97
CA ILE A 205 -7.65 9.76 4.70
C ILE A 205 -8.28 10.73 3.72
N ASP A 206 -7.58 11.83 3.46
CA ASP A 206 -8.20 13.01 2.85
C ASP A 206 -7.33 13.72 1.82
N ALA A 207 -7.93 14.10 0.68
CA ALA A 207 -7.28 14.89 -0.36
C ALA A 207 -6.01 14.22 -0.94
N ASN A 208 -6.07 12.91 -1.20
CA ASN A 208 -5.01 12.15 -1.85
C ASN A 208 -5.33 11.85 -3.31
N LYS A 209 -4.29 11.50 -4.07
CA LYS A 209 -4.41 10.89 -5.39
C LYS A 209 -3.91 9.46 -5.32
N ILE A 210 -4.75 8.51 -5.71
CA ILE A 210 -4.45 7.09 -5.65
C ILE A 210 -4.72 6.50 -7.04
N THR A 211 -3.71 5.88 -7.62
CA THR A 211 -3.81 5.18 -8.91
C THR A 211 -3.40 3.73 -8.72
N VAL A 212 -4.28 2.80 -9.05
CA VAL A 212 -4.01 1.37 -9.12
C VAL A 212 -4.29 0.92 -10.54
N PHE A 213 -3.27 0.47 -11.26
CA PHE A 213 -3.51 0.02 -12.64
C PHE A 213 -4.30 -1.29 -12.68
N GLU A 214 -4.09 -2.18 -11.71
CA GLU A 214 -4.79 -3.46 -11.66
C GLU A 214 -4.96 -3.96 -10.23
N THR A 215 -6.20 -4.25 -9.83
CA THR A 215 -6.52 -4.98 -8.60
C THR A 215 -7.15 -6.30 -8.98
N VAL A 216 -6.60 -7.41 -8.47
CA VAL A 216 -6.96 -8.72 -8.98
C VAL A 216 -6.99 -9.79 -7.91
N GLY A 217 -7.96 -10.71 -8.02
CA GLY A 217 -7.94 -11.93 -7.24
C GLY A 217 -8.31 -11.73 -5.78
N CYS A 218 -9.19 -10.79 -5.43
CA CYS A 218 -9.49 -10.49 -4.01
C CYS A 218 -10.93 -10.88 -3.63
N GLU A 219 -11.22 -11.06 -2.35
CA GLU A 219 -12.62 -11.05 -1.89
C GLU A 219 -13.22 -9.67 -2.14
N THR A 220 -12.52 -8.61 -1.76
CA THR A 220 -12.87 -7.23 -2.11
C THR A 220 -11.75 -6.54 -2.88
N GLY A 221 -12.01 -5.93 -4.02
CA GLY A 221 -11.00 -5.18 -4.77
C GLY A 221 -10.61 -3.90 -4.02
N LEU A 222 -11.53 -2.92 -4.03
CA LEU A 222 -11.41 -1.65 -3.32
C LEU A 222 -12.40 -1.57 -2.15
N LEU A 223 -11.91 -1.28 -0.95
CA LEU A 223 -12.71 -1.08 0.26
C LEU A 223 -12.40 0.27 0.92
N LEU A 224 -13.44 1.09 1.13
CA LEU A 224 -13.35 2.32 1.92
C LEU A 224 -14.16 2.16 3.21
N THR A 225 -13.56 2.48 4.36
CA THR A 225 -14.20 2.48 5.68
C THR A 225 -13.78 3.69 6.52
N GLY A 226 -14.69 4.27 7.27
CA GLY A 226 -14.45 5.41 8.17
C GLY A 226 -14.28 6.74 7.45
N GLY A 227 -13.44 7.63 8.02
CA GLY A 227 -13.23 9.00 7.54
C GLY A 227 -12.41 9.08 6.26
N ILE A 228 -13.02 8.73 5.13
CA ILE A 228 -12.41 8.80 3.80
C ILE A 228 -13.06 9.89 2.97
N SER A 229 -12.32 10.96 2.64
CA SER A 229 -12.89 12.09 1.92
C SER A 229 -12.00 12.74 0.87
N ARG A 230 -12.62 13.32 -0.17
CA ARG A 230 -11.93 14.16 -1.17
C ARG A 230 -10.75 13.48 -1.87
N ASN A 231 -10.70 12.15 -1.88
CA ASN A 231 -9.66 11.41 -2.60
C ASN A 231 -10.04 11.29 -4.08
N THR A 232 -9.05 11.32 -4.95
CA THR A 232 -9.18 10.88 -6.35
C THR A 232 -8.59 9.49 -6.46
N ILE A 233 -9.43 8.51 -6.80
CA ILE A 233 -9.06 7.09 -6.87
C ILE A 233 -9.31 6.63 -8.31
N GLU A 234 -8.27 6.18 -8.97
CA GLU A 234 -8.33 5.60 -10.31
C GLU A 234 -7.88 4.15 -10.21
N GLU A 235 -8.83 3.21 -10.34
CA GLU A 235 -8.52 1.78 -10.46
C GLU A 235 -8.81 1.32 -11.88
N THR A 236 -7.79 1.36 -12.75
CA THR A 236 -7.96 1.14 -14.20
C THR A 236 -8.62 -0.20 -14.51
N ASN A 237 -8.35 -1.24 -13.71
CA ASN A 237 -8.98 -2.54 -13.85
C ASN A 237 -9.09 -3.25 -12.50
N ILE A 238 -10.31 -3.44 -11.99
CA ILE A 238 -10.59 -4.34 -10.87
C ILE A 238 -11.21 -5.58 -11.48
N HIS A 239 -10.51 -6.71 -11.41
CA HIS A 239 -11.02 -7.94 -12.02
C HIS A 239 -10.74 -9.17 -11.19
N LEU A 240 -11.46 -10.24 -11.49
CA LEU A 240 -11.40 -11.48 -10.72
C LEU A 240 -11.58 -11.20 -9.21
N CYS A 241 -12.53 -10.35 -8.84
CA CYS A 241 -12.87 -10.11 -7.44
C CYS A 241 -14.30 -10.58 -7.16
N ARG A 242 -14.60 -11.01 -5.93
CA ARG A 242 -16.00 -11.29 -5.57
C ARG A 242 -16.78 -9.98 -5.41
N HIS A 243 -16.21 -9.01 -4.70
CA HIS A 243 -16.77 -7.68 -4.51
C HIS A 243 -15.79 -6.66 -5.07
N HIS A 244 -16.03 -6.10 -6.26
CA HIS A 244 -15.00 -5.28 -6.90
C HIS A 244 -14.79 -3.96 -6.16
N LEU A 245 -15.86 -3.27 -5.79
CA LEU A 245 -15.80 -1.98 -5.12
C LEU A 245 -16.84 -1.90 -4.00
N ARG A 246 -16.40 -1.46 -2.82
CA ARG A 246 -17.26 -1.22 -1.66
C ARG A 246 -16.90 0.09 -0.96
N ILE A 247 -17.88 1.00 -0.91
CA ILE A 247 -17.75 2.30 -0.23
C ILE A 247 -18.62 2.28 1.01
N GLY A 248 -18.02 1.96 2.16
CA GLY A 248 -18.74 1.83 3.42
C GLY A 248 -19.58 0.56 3.55
N ASP A 249 -20.43 0.55 4.58
CA ASP A 249 -21.42 -0.50 4.83
C ASP A 249 -22.68 0.02 5.53
N GLU A 250 -23.58 -0.88 5.93
CA GLU A 250 -24.84 -0.52 6.60
C GLU A 250 -24.62 0.20 7.94
N GLN A 251 -23.46 0.00 8.58
CA GLN A 251 -23.08 0.63 9.84
C GLN A 251 -22.07 1.77 9.63
N ASP A 252 -21.48 1.90 8.44
CA ASP A 252 -20.43 2.85 8.09
C ASP A 252 -20.74 3.55 6.76
N ALA A 253 -21.62 4.56 6.80
CA ALA A 253 -21.91 5.44 5.67
C ALA A 253 -21.02 6.70 5.65
N ILE A 254 -19.91 6.69 6.39
CA ILE A 254 -19.03 7.86 6.58
C ILE A 254 -18.25 8.25 5.31
N PRO A 255 -17.72 7.32 4.47
CA PRO A 255 -16.93 7.71 3.31
C PRO A 255 -17.68 8.66 2.38
N CYS A 256 -17.10 9.83 2.07
CA CYS A 256 -17.81 10.88 1.34
C CYS A 256 -16.94 11.72 0.41
N ASP A 257 -17.55 12.38 -0.56
CA ASP A 257 -16.88 13.38 -1.42
C ASP A 257 -15.65 12.83 -2.18
N ASN A 258 -15.56 11.51 -2.40
CA ASN A 258 -14.48 10.90 -3.19
C ASN A 258 -14.84 10.90 -4.67
N ARG A 259 -13.82 10.95 -5.53
CA ARG A 259 -13.93 10.77 -6.98
C ARG A 259 -13.31 9.43 -7.33
N ILE A 260 -14.10 8.49 -7.84
CA ILE A 260 -13.62 7.13 -8.13
C ILE A 260 -13.93 6.77 -9.58
N GLU A 261 -12.90 6.39 -10.31
CA GLU A 261 -12.99 5.82 -11.65
C GLU A 261 -12.53 4.37 -11.62
N ALA A 262 -13.37 3.46 -12.11
CA ALA A 262 -13.04 2.04 -12.15
C ALA A 262 -13.67 1.28 -13.33
N PHE A 263 -12.92 0.33 -13.88
CA PHE A 263 -13.44 -0.73 -14.75
C PHE A 263 -13.53 -2.04 -13.96
N VAL A 264 -14.67 -2.72 -13.99
CA VAL A 264 -14.90 -3.96 -13.23
C VAL A 264 -15.16 -5.16 -14.14
N ASP A 265 -14.47 -6.28 -13.91
CA ASP A 265 -14.63 -7.52 -14.70
C ASP A 265 -14.60 -8.78 -13.81
N SER A 266 -15.76 -9.42 -13.62
CA SER A 266 -15.85 -10.64 -12.80
C SER A 266 -15.20 -11.86 -13.42
N GLN A 267 -15.03 -11.88 -14.75
CA GLN A 267 -14.51 -13.04 -15.51
C GLN A 267 -15.17 -14.37 -15.14
N GLY A 268 -16.48 -14.35 -14.89
CA GLY A 268 -17.27 -15.57 -14.62
C GLY A 268 -17.27 -16.04 -13.17
N ILE A 269 -16.80 -15.22 -12.22
CA ILE A 269 -16.94 -15.49 -10.79
C ILE A 269 -18.42 -15.51 -10.39
N GLN A 270 -18.83 -16.60 -9.74
CA GLN A 270 -20.17 -16.74 -9.17
C GLN A 270 -20.34 -15.83 -7.95
N HIS A 271 -21.54 -15.27 -7.81
CA HIS A 271 -21.89 -14.30 -6.77
C HIS A 271 -21.00 -13.06 -6.77
N SER A 272 -20.49 -12.69 -7.94
CA SER A 272 -19.72 -11.46 -8.11
C SER A 272 -20.64 -10.25 -8.13
N SER A 273 -20.20 -9.19 -7.45
CA SER A 273 -20.82 -7.87 -7.46
C SER A 273 -19.83 -6.83 -7.95
N GLY A 274 -20.28 -5.88 -8.77
CA GLY A 274 -19.49 -4.73 -9.21
C GLY A 274 -19.26 -3.75 -8.06
N ALA A 275 -20.14 -2.77 -7.89
CA ALA A 275 -20.03 -1.73 -6.87
C ALA A 275 -21.15 -1.80 -5.82
N THR A 276 -20.79 -1.66 -4.54
CA THR A 276 -21.74 -1.46 -3.44
C THR A 276 -21.41 -0.16 -2.69
N ILE A 277 -22.38 0.76 -2.62
CA ILE A 277 -22.13 2.12 -2.13
C ILE A 277 -23.08 2.43 -0.98
N PHE A 278 -22.52 2.77 0.18
CA PHE A 278 -23.23 3.27 1.35
C PHE A 278 -22.85 4.72 1.68
N GLY A 279 -21.62 5.10 1.34
CA GLY A 279 -21.12 6.47 1.48
C GLY A 279 -21.88 7.50 0.64
N VAL A 280 -21.74 8.78 1.01
CA VAL A 280 -22.51 9.90 0.43
C VAL A 280 -21.66 10.84 -0.41
N ARG A 281 -22.26 11.50 -1.40
CA ARG A 281 -21.63 12.53 -2.24
C ARG A 281 -20.36 12.08 -2.97
N ASN A 282 -20.24 10.78 -3.24
CA ASN A 282 -19.14 10.26 -4.05
C ASN A 282 -19.48 10.42 -5.55
N MET A 283 -18.50 10.85 -6.35
CA MET A 283 -18.61 10.91 -7.80
C MET A 283 -17.97 9.65 -8.39
N LEU A 284 -18.74 8.86 -9.12
CA LEU A 284 -18.31 7.56 -9.63
C LEU A 284 -18.40 7.51 -11.15
N THR A 285 -17.29 7.14 -11.79
CA THR A 285 -17.24 6.77 -13.23
C THR A 285 -16.95 5.28 -13.30
N LEU A 286 -17.99 4.48 -13.52
CA LEU A 286 -17.90 3.03 -13.52
C LEU A 286 -18.17 2.46 -14.91
N SER A 287 -17.39 1.46 -15.29
CA SER A 287 -17.62 0.64 -16.46
C SER A 287 -17.48 -0.83 -16.10
N SER A 288 -18.24 -1.72 -16.75
CA SER A 288 -18.18 -3.15 -16.48
C SER A 288 -18.21 -3.99 -17.75
N ARG A 289 -17.59 -5.17 -17.70
CA ARG A 289 -17.82 -6.21 -18.69
C ARG A 289 -19.11 -6.98 -18.34
N PRO A 290 -19.92 -7.40 -19.33
CA PRO A 290 -21.03 -8.31 -19.07
C PRO A 290 -20.54 -9.58 -18.36
N GLY A 291 -21.19 -9.97 -17.26
CA GLY A 291 -20.83 -11.18 -16.52
C GLY A 291 -20.89 -11.10 -15.00
N MET A 292 -21.24 -9.95 -14.42
CA MET A 292 -21.59 -9.89 -12.99
C MET A 292 -22.81 -10.77 -12.73
N THR A 293 -22.72 -11.64 -11.72
CA THR A 293 -23.78 -12.65 -11.48
C THR A 293 -24.77 -12.23 -10.39
N GLN A 294 -24.43 -11.23 -9.57
CA GLN A 294 -25.33 -10.69 -8.56
C GLN A 294 -25.90 -9.32 -8.96
N TYR A 295 -25.05 -8.32 -9.13
CA TYR A 295 -25.40 -6.98 -9.59
C TYR A 295 -24.16 -6.20 -10.04
N ASP A 296 -24.33 -5.29 -10.99
CA ASP A 296 -23.28 -4.33 -11.36
C ASP A 296 -23.14 -3.21 -10.32
N LEU A 297 -24.25 -2.73 -9.77
CA LEU A 297 -24.32 -1.58 -8.87
C LEU A 297 -25.44 -1.75 -7.84
N ARG A 298 -25.12 -1.54 -6.56
CA ARG A 298 -26.09 -1.51 -5.46
C ARG A 298 -25.86 -0.29 -4.57
N PHE A 299 -26.94 0.42 -4.29
CA PHE A 299 -26.97 1.51 -3.31
C PHE A 299 -27.51 1.01 -1.98
N GLY A 300 -26.84 1.40 -0.90
CA GLY A 300 -27.32 1.25 0.47
C GLY A 300 -28.33 2.33 0.84
N PRO A 301 -29.03 2.22 1.99
CA PRO A 301 -30.11 3.12 2.38
C PRO A 301 -29.69 4.60 2.50
N SER A 302 -28.42 4.84 2.82
CA SER A 302 -27.86 6.18 3.03
C SER A 302 -27.20 6.77 1.79
N ALA A 303 -27.05 6.00 0.71
CA ALA A 303 -26.32 6.46 -0.45
C ALA A 303 -27.10 7.56 -1.18
N SER A 304 -26.47 8.72 -1.34
CA SER A 304 -27.00 9.91 -2.01
C SER A 304 -25.90 10.65 -2.75
#